data_AF-A0A2V8I494-F1
#
_entry.id   AF-A0A2V8I494-F1
#
_cell.length_a   1.000
_cell.length_b   1.000
_cell.length_c   1.000
_cell.angle_alpha   90.00
_cell.angle_beta   90.00
_cell.angle_gamma   90.00
#
_symmetry.space_group_name_H-M   'P 1'
#
loop_
_entity.id
_entity.type
_entity.pdbx_description
1 polymer ?
#
loop_
_entity_poly.entity_id
_entity_poly.type
_entity_poly.pdbx_seq_one_letter_code
_entity_poly.pdbx_strand_id
1 'polypeptide(L)'
;MRPAIAVLGGLALTAIASLAGAQKAGAPPAPGFEYLGTVQVQTGTRTVVDNGPQGTRTIVQILGGRFDYNGIGQTTAAGASLRAAPLFETGDARYAWLTKLQAIAVGERVGTDVKYNVYALK
;
A
#
# COMPACT_ATOMS: atom_id res chain seq x y z
N MET A 1 -36.51 41.88 71.47
CA MET A 1 -35.96 42.52 70.26
C MET A 1 -34.48 42.17 70.16
N ARG A 2 -34.06 41.35 69.18
CA ARG A 2 -32.66 41.02 68.87
C ARG A 2 -32.49 40.98 67.34
N PRO A 3 -31.38 41.48 66.78
CA PRO A 3 -31.25 41.79 65.35
C PRO A 3 -30.86 40.57 64.52
N ALA A 4 -31.21 40.64 63.23
CA ALA A 4 -30.90 39.66 62.20
C ALA A 4 -29.39 39.53 61.97
N ILE A 5 -28.88 38.29 61.98
CA ILE A 5 -27.54 37.94 61.50
C ILE A 5 -27.70 37.48 60.06
N ALA A 6 -27.17 38.25 59.12
CA ALA A 6 -27.04 37.85 57.73
C ALA A 6 -25.92 36.80 57.60
N VAL A 7 -26.27 35.59 57.20
CA VAL A 7 -25.30 34.56 56.79
C VAL A 7 -25.04 34.76 55.30
N LEU A 8 -23.82 35.20 54.96
CA LEU A 8 -23.30 35.19 53.60
C LEU A 8 -23.15 33.73 53.14
N GLY A 9 -24.03 33.29 52.24
CA GLY A 9 -23.88 32.02 51.54
C GLY A 9 -22.72 32.10 50.55
N GLY A 10 -21.60 31.44 50.87
CA GLY A 10 -20.50 31.23 49.94
C GLY A 10 -20.94 30.25 48.85
N LEU A 11 -21.05 30.73 47.61
CA LEU A 11 -21.21 29.89 46.43
C LEU A 11 -19.87 29.18 46.18
N ALA A 12 -19.77 27.90 46.55
CA ALA A 12 -18.66 27.06 46.11
C ALA A 12 -18.88 26.68 44.65
N LEU A 13 -18.14 27.33 43.75
CA LEU A 13 -18.12 27.02 42.32
C LEU A 13 -17.37 25.67 42.14
N THR A 14 -18.09 24.56 42.07
CA THR A 14 -17.52 23.27 41.69
C THR A 14 -17.22 23.28 40.19
N ALA A 15 -15.95 23.50 39.85
CA ALA A 15 -15.46 23.28 38.50
C ALA A 15 -15.51 21.77 38.19
N ILE A 16 -16.48 21.35 37.38
CA ILE A 16 -16.44 20.03 36.75
C ILE A 16 -15.39 20.14 35.64
N ALA A 17 -14.14 19.80 35.94
CA ALA A 17 -13.14 19.62 34.90
C ALA A 17 -13.54 18.40 34.07
N SER A 18 -14.13 18.61 32.89
CA SER A 18 -14.33 17.53 31.93
C SER A 18 -12.96 17.08 31.42
N LEU A 19 -12.44 15.99 31.97
CA LEU A 19 -11.35 15.24 31.36
C LEU A 19 -11.91 14.49 30.13
N ALA A 20 -12.29 15.24 29.10
CA ALA A 20 -12.39 14.67 27.76
C ALA A 20 -10.95 14.52 27.24
N GLY A 21 -10.24 13.54 27.80
CA GLY A 21 -8.99 13.08 27.21
C GLY A 21 -9.32 12.61 25.80
N ALA A 22 -8.73 13.24 24.79
CA ALA A 22 -8.77 12.71 23.44
C ALA A 22 -8.12 11.32 23.49
N GLN A 23 -8.96 10.28 23.49
CA GLN A 23 -8.50 8.91 23.51
C GLN A 23 -7.77 8.70 22.19
N LYS A 24 -6.44 8.60 22.24
CA LYS A 24 -5.62 8.33 21.05
C LYS A 24 -6.16 7.05 20.44
N ALA A 25 -6.76 7.15 19.25
CA ALA A 25 -7.23 5.99 18.53
C ALA A 25 -6.06 5.00 18.44
N GLY A 26 -6.30 3.75 18.82
CA GLY A 26 -5.29 2.69 18.71
C GLY A 26 -4.73 2.63 17.29
N ALA A 27 -3.50 2.15 17.14
CA ALA A 27 -2.92 1.99 15.82
C ALA A 27 -3.86 1.12 14.94
N PRO A 28 -4.11 1.51 13.68
CA PRO A 28 -4.87 0.65 12.78
C PRO A 28 -4.22 -0.73 12.69
N PRO A 29 -5.01 -1.82 12.64
CA PRO A 29 -4.45 -3.15 12.41
C PRO A 29 -3.71 -3.18 11.08
N ALA A 30 -2.64 -3.99 11.00
CA ALA A 30 -1.95 -4.19 9.74
C ALA A 30 -2.92 -4.82 8.71
N PRO A 31 -2.91 -4.36 7.46
CA PRO A 31 -3.74 -4.97 6.43
C PRO A 31 -3.29 -6.41 6.15
N GLY A 32 -4.24 -7.23 5.72
CA GLY A 32 -3.99 -8.61 5.32
C GLY A 32 -3.59 -8.71 3.85
N PHE A 33 -3.09 -9.88 3.47
CA PHE A 33 -2.85 -10.22 2.07
C PHE A 33 -3.40 -11.61 1.74
N GLU A 34 -4.15 -11.70 0.65
CA GLU A 34 -4.59 -12.97 0.07
C GLU A 34 -3.78 -13.29 -1.18
N TYR A 35 -3.23 -14.50 -1.27
CA TYR A 35 -2.47 -14.92 -2.44
C TYR A 35 -3.40 -15.16 -3.63
N LEU A 36 -3.12 -14.49 -4.75
CA LEU A 36 -3.90 -14.64 -5.99
C LEU A 36 -3.29 -15.65 -6.96
N GLY A 37 -1.95 -15.75 -6.97
CA GLY A 37 -1.25 -16.65 -7.88
C GLY A 37 0.12 -16.14 -8.30
N THR A 38 0.73 -16.91 -9.20
CA THR A 38 2.02 -16.57 -9.82
C THR A 38 1.80 -16.05 -11.23
N VAL A 39 2.53 -14.99 -11.58
CA VAL A 39 2.67 -14.51 -12.94
C VAL A 39 4.11 -14.73 -13.38
N GLN A 40 4.30 -15.52 -14.43
CA GLN A 40 5.58 -15.63 -15.12
C GLN A 40 5.52 -14.86 -16.44
N VAL A 41 6.42 -13.91 -16.60
CA VAL A 41 6.51 -13.03 -17.76
C VAL A 41 7.76 -13.39 -18.53
N GLN A 42 7.55 -13.87 -19.76
CA GLN A 42 8.63 -14.08 -20.71
C GLN A 42 9.10 -12.73 -21.25
N THR A 43 10.41 -12.50 -21.19
CA THR A 43 10.98 -11.24 -21.69
C THR A 43 11.89 -11.42 -22.88
N GLY A 44 11.91 -10.39 -23.73
CA GLY A 44 12.67 -10.35 -24.97
C GLY A 44 13.93 -9.50 -24.84
N THR A 45 14.31 -8.86 -25.95
CA THR A 45 15.54 -8.07 -26.01
C THR A 45 15.52 -6.91 -25.00
N ARG A 46 16.65 -6.75 -24.32
CA ARG A 46 16.93 -5.65 -23.41
C ARG A 46 17.62 -4.52 -24.17
N THR A 47 16.96 -3.38 -24.27
CA THR A 47 17.55 -2.15 -24.83
C THR A 47 18.00 -1.24 -23.70
N VAL A 48 19.27 -0.86 -23.69
CA VAL A 48 19.83 0.08 -22.71
C VAL A 48 19.90 1.46 -23.34
N VAL A 49 19.39 2.46 -22.62
CA VAL A 49 19.47 3.88 -22.97
C VAL A 49 20.31 4.53 -21.89
N ASP A 50 21.59 4.75 -22.21
CA ASP A 50 22.56 5.32 -21.28
C ASP A 50 22.48 6.85 -21.25
N ASN A 51 22.89 7.43 -20.11
CA ASN A 51 22.99 8.87 -19.89
C ASN A 51 21.67 9.66 -20.11
N GLY A 52 20.53 9.05 -19.77
CA GLY A 52 19.25 9.76 -19.79
C GLY A 52 19.14 10.84 -18.71
N PRO A 53 18.17 11.78 -18.80
CA PRO A 53 17.97 12.84 -17.81
C PRO A 53 17.74 12.37 -16.37
N GLN A 54 17.36 11.10 -16.20
CA GLN A 54 17.11 10.43 -14.92
C GLN A 54 18.07 9.25 -14.70
N GLY A 55 19.25 9.28 -15.33
CA GLY A 55 20.21 8.19 -15.37
C GLY A 55 19.93 7.17 -16.48
N THR A 56 20.62 6.03 -16.41
CA THR A 56 20.45 4.94 -17.38
C THR A 56 19.07 4.31 -17.25
N ARG A 57 18.37 4.19 -18.39
CA ARG A 57 17.12 3.46 -18.51
C ARG A 57 17.38 2.12 -19.19
N THR A 58 16.72 1.09 -18.71
CA THR A 58 16.63 -0.19 -19.41
C THR A 58 15.18 -0.42 -19.82
N ILE A 59 14.96 -0.76 -21.09
CA ILE A 59 13.69 -1.19 -21.64
C ILE A 59 13.78 -2.69 -21.91
N VAL A 60 12.82 -3.46 -21.42
CA VAL A 60 12.76 -4.91 -21.61
C VAL A 60 11.42 -5.23 -22.25
N GLN A 61 11.43 -5.92 -23.39
CA GLN A 61 10.20 -6.32 -24.07
C GLN A 61 9.50 -7.44 -23.29
N ILE A 62 8.17 -7.36 -23.18
CA ILE A 62 7.33 -8.46 -22.72
C ILE A 62 6.83 -9.21 -23.96
N LEU A 63 7.10 -10.51 -24.05
CA LEU A 63 6.79 -11.29 -25.25
C LEU A 63 5.36 -11.85 -25.28
N GLY A 64 4.68 -11.88 -24.13
CA GLY A 64 3.33 -12.44 -24.02
C GLY A 64 2.46 -11.68 -23.02
N GLY A 65 1.18 -11.51 -23.37
CA GLY A 65 0.21 -10.76 -22.59
C GLY A 65 0.47 -9.25 -22.58
N ARG A 66 -0.30 -8.53 -21.76
CA ARG A 66 -0.11 -7.11 -21.47
C ARG A 66 -0.09 -6.92 -19.96
N PHE A 67 0.94 -6.23 -19.47
CA PHE A 67 1.11 -5.91 -18.07
C PHE A 67 1.36 -4.42 -17.91
N ASP A 68 0.48 -3.77 -17.16
CA ASP A 68 0.61 -2.37 -16.78
C ASP A 68 0.74 -2.32 -15.25
N TYR A 69 1.88 -1.86 -14.75
CA TYR A 69 2.12 -1.68 -13.32
C TYR A 69 3.20 -0.63 -13.06
N ASN A 70 3.13 -0.01 -11.88
CA ASN A 70 4.24 0.75 -11.32
C ASN A 70 5.00 -0.12 -10.31
N GLY A 71 6.32 -0.02 -10.32
CA GLY A 71 7.16 -0.87 -9.48
C GLY A 71 8.58 -0.35 -9.29
N ILE A 72 9.29 -1.00 -8.39
CA ILE A 72 10.70 -0.77 -8.10
C ILE A 72 11.45 -2.07 -8.34
N GLY A 73 12.56 -1.99 -9.07
CA GLY A 73 13.50 -3.07 -9.24
C GLY A 73 14.85 -2.71 -8.62
N GLN A 74 15.39 -3.61 -7.82
CA GLN A 74 16.75 -3.52 -7.29
C GLN A 74 17.57 -4.65 -7.88
N THR A 75 18.65 -4.33 -8.59
CA THR A 75 19.63 -5.33 -9.01
C THR A 75 20.29 -5.94 -7.78
N THR A 76 20.37 -7.27 -7.73
CA THR A 76 21.01 -8.02 -6.65
C THR A 76 22.05 -8.98 -7.22
N ALA A 77 22.91 -9.55 -6.38
CA ALA A 77 23.88 -10.56 -6.82
C ALA A 77 23.20 -11.79 -7.50
N ALA A 78 21.97 -12.10 -7.08
CA ALA A 78 21.17 -13.17 -7.67
C ALA A 78 20.40 -12.77 -8.94
N GLY A 79 20.41 -11.48 -9.32
CA GLY A 79 19.71 -10.96 -10.50
C GLY A 79 18.99 -9.66 -10.20
N ALA A 80 17.72 -9.74 -9.80
CA ALA A 80 16.96 -8.58 -9.38
C ALA A 80 15.83 -8.96 -8.41
N SER A 81 15.60 -8.12 -7.41
CA SER A 81 14.42 -8.13 -6.54
C SER A 81 13.44 -7.06 -7.02
N LEU A 82 12.18 -7.44 -7.20
CA LEU A 82 11.16 -6.60 -7.83
C LEU A 82 9.97 -6.44 -6.90
N ARG A 83 9.38 -5.24 -6.87
CA ARG A 83 8.10 -4.93 -6.22
C ARG A 83 7.21 -4.21 -7.20
N ALA A 84 5.95 -4.57 -7.26
CA ALA A 84 4.98 -3.97 -8.16
C ALA A 84 3.61 -3.83 -7.49
N ALA A 85 2.79 -2.88 -7.98
CA ALA A 85 1.39 -2.75 -7.65
C ALA A 85 0.56 -2.92 -8.93
N PRO A 86 0.23 -4.17 -9.32
CA PRO A 86 -0.49 -4.43 -10.56
C PRO A 86 -1.93 -3.95 -10.48
N LEU A 87 -2.44 -3.48 -11.61
CA LEU A 87 -3.86 -3.18 -11.82
C LEU A 87 -4.43 -4.22 -12.80
N PHE A 88 -5.71 -4.52 -12.65
CA PHE A 88 -6.39 -5.51 -13.49
C PHE A 88 -7.54 -4.86 -14.26
N GLU A 89 -7.60 -5.14 -15.55
CA GLU A 89 -8.71 -4.77 -16.43
C GLU A 89 -9.16 -6.00 -17.19
N THR A 90 -10.48 -6.23 -17.25
CA THR A 90 -11.06 -7.33 -18.02
C THR A 90 -12.51 -7.03 -18.37
N GLY A 91 -12.93 -7.46 -19.55
CA GLY A 91 -14.33 -7.46 -19.98
C GLY A 91 -15.08 -8.77 -19.69
N ASP A 92 -14.38 -9.82 -19.24
CA ASP A 92 -14.98 -11.12 -18.94
C ASP A 92 -15.58 -11.13 -17.53
N ALA A 93 -16.89 -11.36 -17.44
CA ALA A 93 -17.64 -11.35 -16.19
C ALA A 93 -17.11 -12.32 -15.13
N ARG A 94 -16.48 -13.43 -15.54
CA ARG A 94 -15.88 -14.41 -14.61
C ARG A 94 -14.74 -13.82 -13.79
N TYR A 95 -14.07 -12.81 -14.32
CA TYR A 95 -12.89 -12.17 -13.73
C TYR A 95 -13.13 -10.73 -13.31
N ALA A 96 -14.38 -10.24 -13.38
CA ALA A 96 -14.74 -8.87 -13.01
C ALA A 96 -14.46 -8.53 -11.53
N TRP A 97 -14.22 -9.53 -10.68
CA TRP A 97 -13.78 -9.32 -9.31
C TRP A 97 -12.34 -8.78 -9.21
N LEU A 98 -11.46 -9.10 -10.18
CA LEU A 98 -10.06 -8.63 -10.18
C LEU A 98 -9.96 -7.11 -10.35
N THR A 99 -10.87 -6.50 -11.11
CA THR A 99 -10.85 -5.05 -11.39
C THR A 99 -11.16 -4.18 -10.17
N LYS A 100 -11.58 -4.81 -9.06
CA LYS A 100 -11.93 -4.14 -7.80
C LYS A 100 -10.85 -4.31 -6.72
N LEU A 101 -9.75 -5.01 -7.02
CA LEU A 101 -8.71 -5.30 -6.05
C LEU A 101 -7.61 -4.25 -6.09
N GLN A 102 -7.13 -3.87 -4.91
CA GLN A 102 -5.76 -3.40 -4.78
C GLN A 102 -4.85 -4.61 -4.59
N ALA A 103 -3.82 -4.73 -5.42
CA ALA A 103 -2.85 -5.82 -5.33
C ALA A 103 -1.41 -5.30 -5.16
N ILE A 104 -0.56 -6.18 -4.63
CA ILE A 104 0.89 -6.05 -4.61
C ILE A 104 1.51 -7.31 -5.22
N ALA A 105 2.70 -7.16 -5.78
CA ALA A 105 3.46 -8.27 -6.31
C ALA A 105 4.92 -8.21 -5.85
N VAL A 106 5.42 -9.36 -5.43
CA VAL A 106 6.82 -9.57 -5.07
C VAL A 106 7.42 -10.46 -6.14
N GLY A 107 8.48 -10.00 -6.79
CA GLY A 107 9.07 -10.71 -7.90
C GLY A 107 10.58 -10.79 -7.88
N GLU A 108 11.07 -11.63 -8.79
CA GLU A 108 12.48 -11.88 -9.02
C GLU A 108 12.72 -12.07 -10.51
N ARG A 109 13.95 -11.79 -10.95
CA ARG A 109 14.41 -12.19 -12.28
C ARG A 109 14.86 -13.65 -12.25
N VAL A 110 14.34 -14.47 -13.15
CA VAL A 110 14.71 -15.88 -13.34
C VAL A 110 15.26 -16.06 -14.74
N GLY A 111 16.58 -16.08 -14.89
CA GLY A 111 17.22 -16.07 -16.22
C GLY A 111 16.90 -14.77 -16.97
N THR A 112 16.26 -14.89 -18.14
CA THR A 112 15.71 -13.76 -18.90
C THR A 112 14.30 -13.40 -18.46
N ASP A 113 13.58 -14.26 -17.75
CA ASP A 113 12.19 -14.05 -17.39
C ASP A 113 12.06 -13.29 -16.06
N VAL A 114 10.84 -12.85 -15.79
CA VAL A 114 10.45 -12.32 -14.48
C VAL A 114 9.32 -13.15 -13.91
N LYS A 115 9.42 -13.51 -12.64
CA LYS A 115 8.37 -14.21 -11.90
C LYS A 115 7.88 -13.33 -10.76
N TYR A 116 6.56 -13.21 -10.63
CA TYR A 116 5.88 -12.49 -9.56
C TYR A 116 4.94 -13.41 -8.79
N ASN A 117 4.98 -13.34 -7.46
CA ASN A 117 3.90 -13.79 -6.59
C ASN A 117 2.99 -12.59 -6.32
N VAL A 118 1.70 -12.72 -6.63
CA VAL A 118 0.73 -11.62 -6.57
C VAL A 118 -0.24 -11.85 -5.41
N TYR A 119 -0.52 -10.78 -4.67
CA TYR A 119 -1.39 -10.80 -3.50
C TYR A 119 -2.40 -9.66 -3.57
N ALA A 120 -3.65 -9.93 -3.23
CA ALA A 120 -4.68 -8.91 -2.98
C ALA A 120 -4.56 -8.38 -1.56
N LEU A 121 -4.78 -7.07 -1.39
CA LEU A 121 -4.95 -6.44 -0.09
C LEU A 121 -6.29 -6.86 0.53
N LYS A 122 -6.29 -7.12 1.85
CA LYS A 122 -7.46 -7.49 2.66
C LYS A 122 -7.62 -6.56 3.86
#